data_AF-A0ABD1KRA8-F1
#
_entry.id   AF-A0ABD1KRA8-F1
#
_cell.length_a   1.000
_cell.length_b   1.000
_cell.length_c   1.000
_cell.angle_alpha   90.00
_cell.angle_beta   90.00
_cell.angle_gamma   90.00
#
_symmetry.space_group_name_H-M   'P 1'
#
loop_
_entity.id
_entity.type
_entity.pdbx_description
1 polymer ?
#
loop_
_entity_poly.entity_id
_entity_poly.type
_entity_poly.pdbx_seq_one_letter_code
_entity_poly.pdbx_strand_id
1 'polypeptide(L)'
;MEKVSGTLEQENTRLTQMMGEAIFELYISLKTLKRFGDCLPLKDKKMLALNGFHNCFKSAMHKWLQVVHEQSCDRIHRAVEMDQFELVEHKAKLSSSAIDVTTCFSQVQEFWAQLAWPDTTGAFIFITRLTDNICSEAVSYSELLKRKIERSNQAQHQKNLIVELDWNCLQQAMEESCGDEGRKQAIKALNGQLHNAVTELHRQSGLLIAHLTEKLLLQFFNAEGEGIALEELKSEDYKTVEDELRLNKCSSFELIEQYFLEKITQQRVLKHTRFGRISVKCYYDAPEQRLTVEILHGADLIALDTNGLSDPFVIVELCPHHLFPFAKSQRTQVKLKTLHPVFDELFYFHVSPEQYRHRYACITFTVMDYDWLSTNDFAGDAVAPLSDFCWPGRVTATATGKNLQPVVLHLSRENPKKPIMKLLDARKGDREAQEFVKKIKEIAKCMEEE
;
A
#
# COMPACT_ATOMS: atom_id res chain seq x y z
N MET A 1 21.37 -47.33 -9.35
CA MET A 1 21.31 -45.86 -9.24
C MET A 1 22.06 -45.17 -10.37
N GLU A 2 23.33 -45.50 -10.66
CA GLU A 2 24.10 -44.85 -11.75
C GLU A 2 23.43 -44.93 -13.14
N LYS A 3 22.89 -46.10 -13.54
CA LYS A 3 22.12 -46.23 -14.79
C LYS A 3 20.88 -45.32 -14.81
N VAL A 4 20.16 -45.21 -13.70
CA VAL A 4 18.97 -44.35 -13.57
C VAL A 4 19.37 -42.88 -13.66
N SER A 5 20.48 -42.48 -13.02
CA SER A 5 21.04 -41.12 -13.13
C SER A 5 21.43 -40.78 -14.56
N GLY A 6 22.13 -41.68 -15.27
CA GLY A 6 22.53 -41.47 -16.65
C GLY A 6 21.35 -41.37 -17.62
N THR A 7 20.30 -42.18 -17.43
CA THR A 7 19.08 -42.10 -18.23
C THR A 7 18.26 -40.84 -17.92
N LEU A 8 18.17 -40.45 -16.64
CA LEU A 8 17.52 -39.20 -16.22
C LEU A 8 18.21 -37.98 -16.81
N GLU A 9 19.54 -37.96 -16.89
CA GLU A 9 20.31 -36.85 -17.48
C GLU A 9 20.15 -36.78 -19.01
N GLN A 10 20.13 -37.92 -19.71
CA GLN A 10 19.92 -37.97 -21.16
C GLN A 10 18.50 -37.52 -21.57
N GLU A 11 17.47 -38.05 -20.91
CA GLU A 11 16.07 -37.76 -21.22
C GLU A 11 15.58 -36.42 -20.65
N ASN A 12 16.40 -35.79 -19.80
CA ASN A 12 16.07 -34.53 -19.16
C ASN A 12 15.74 -33.41 -20.17
N THR A 13 16.30 -33.46 -21.38
CA THR A 13 16.08 -32.44 -22.42
C THR A 13 14.72 -32.56 -23.12
N ARG A 14 13.98 -33.65 -22.90
CA ARG A 14 12.70 -33.97 -23.54
C ARG A 14 11.58 -34.24 -22.53
N LEU A 15 11.70 -33.68 -21.32
CA LEU A 15 10.78 -33.96 -20.22
C LEU A 15 9.34 -33.52 -20.60
N THR A 16 8.46 -34.48 -20.86
CA THR A 16 7.02 -34.25 -21.07
C THR A 16 6.25 -34.36 -19.76
N GLN A 17 4.96 -33.95 -19.76
CA GLN A 17 4.09 -34.08 -18.58
C GLN A 17 4.11 -35.50 -18.00
N MET A 18 3.78 -36.50 -18.81
CA MET A 18 3.72 -37.89 -18.36
C MET A 18 5.08 -38.43 -17.91
N MET A 19 6.17 -37.95 -18.53
CA MET A 19 7.52 -38.34 -18.10
C MET A 19 7.85 -37.76 -16.72
N GLY A 20 7.47 -36.53 -16.44
CA GLY A 20 7.71 -35.93 -15.13
C GLY A 20 6.84 -36.51 -14.02
N GLU A 21 5.57 -36.84 -14.31
CA GLU A 21 4.71 -37.62 -13.40
C GLU A 21 5.35 -38.99 -13.08
N ALA A 22 5.83 -39.72 -14.08
CA ALA A 22 6.50 -41.00 -13.86
C ALA A 22 7.81 -40.88 -13.07
N ILE A 23 8.60 -39.82 -13.31
CA ILE A 23 9.84 -39.55 -12.56
C ILE A 23 9.53 -39.19 -11.11
N PHE A 24 8.45 -38.44 -10.88
CA PHE A 24 7.99 -38.10 -9.55
C PHE A 24 7.51 -39.34 -8.79
N GLU A 25 6.67 -40.17 -9.40
CA GLU A 25 6.23 -41.45 -8.82
C GLU A 25 7.41 -42.39 -8.49
N LEU A 26 8.40 -42.43 -9.37
CA LEU A 26 9.64 -43.17 -9.12
C LEU A 26 10.41 -42.61 -7.92
N TYR A 27 10.52 -41.29 -7.81
CA TYR A 27 11.17 -40.64 -6.67
C TYR A 27 10.42 -40.94 -5.36
N ILE A 28 9.08 -40.85 -5.34
CA ILE A 28 8.25 -41.15 -4.17
C ILE A 28 8.36 -42.63 -3.79
N SER A 29 8.39 -43.53 -4.77
CA SER A 29 8.59 -44.96 -4.55
C SER A 29 9.95 -45.25 -3.91
N LEU A 30 11.03 -44.62 -4.39
CA LEU A 30 12.37 -44.76 -3.84
C LEU A 30 12.50 -44.14 -2.43
N LYS A 31 11.84 -43.00 -2.19
CA LYS A 31 11.74 -42.35 -0.88
C LYS A 31 11.05 -43.25 0.13
N THR A 32 9.95 -43.87 -0.28
CA THR A 32 9.19 -44.83 0.53
C THR A 32 10.01 -46.08 0.83
N LEU A 33 10.69 -46.65 -0.18
CA LEU A 33 11.58 -47.80 -0.02
C LEU A 33 12.74 -47.49 0.94
N LYS A 34 13.32 -46.29 0.87
CA LYS A 34 14.35 -45.84 1.81
C LYS A 34 13.83 -45.76 3.24
N ARG A 35 12.63 -45.21 3.46
CA ARG A 35 11.98 -45.17 4.78
C ARG A 35 11.75 -46.58 5.35
N PHE A 36 11.31 -47.54 4.54
CA PHE A 36 11.19 -48.94 4.98
C PHE A 36 12.56 -49.56 5.32
N GLY A 37 13.62 -49.16 4.61
CA GLY A 37 14.98 -49.58 4.90
C GLY A 37 15.49 -49.16 6.30
N ASP A 38 14.92 -48.10 6.90
CA ASP A 38 15.27 -47.69 8.26
C ASP A 38 14.71 -48.63 9.34
N CYS A 39 13.68 -49.43 9.01
CA CYS A 39 13.09 -50.43 9.88
C CYS A 39 13.77 -51.82 9.78
N LEU A 40 14.77 -51.99 8.90
CA LEU A 40 15.45 -53.26 8.70
C LEU A 40 16.60 -53.49 9.71
N PRO A 41 16.89 -54.75 10.08
CA PRO A 41 18.05 -55.09 10.90
C PRO A 41 19.37 -54.59 10.28
N LEU A 42 20.35 -54.24 11.13
CA LEU A 42 21.65 -53.66 10.73
C LEU A 42 22.41 -54.43 9.63
N LYS A 43 22.16 -55.73 9.47
CA LYS A 43 22.75 -56.56 8.40
C LYS A 43 22.18 -56.24 7.02
N ASP A 44 20.86 -55.98 6.93
CA ASP A 44 20.15 -55.76 5.67
C ASP A 44 20.16 -54.28 5.26
N LYS A 45 20.38 -53.37 6.22
CA LYS A 45 20.53 -51.93 5.99
C LYS A 45 21.70 -51.57 5.07
N LYS A 46 22.77 -52.39 5.04
CA LYS A 46 23.91 -52.22 4.10
C LYS A 46 23.59 -52.62 2.66
N MET A 47 22.55 -53.42 2.41
CA MET A 47 22.20 -53.86 1.06
C MET A 47 21.40 -52.82 0.27
N LEU A 48 20.69 -51.92 0.95
CA LEU A 48 19.94 -50.81 0.34
C LEU A 48 20.83 -49.58 0.18
N ALA A 49 21.68 -49.56 -0.85
CA ALA A 49 22.52 -48.42 -1.22
C ALA A 49 21.71 -47.25 -1.82
N LEU A 50 20.72 -46.74 -1.06
CA LEU A 50 19.81 -45.65 -1.45
C LEU A 50 20.22 -44.29 -0.84
N ASN A 51 21.43 -44.16 -0.30
CA ASN A 51 21.91 -42.88 0.20
C ASN A 51 22.20 -41.91 -0.96
N GLY A 52 21.77 -40.66 -0.81
CA GLY A 52 21.99 -39.62 -1.83
C GLY A 52 21.17 -39.76 -3.13
N PHE A 53 20.19 -40.67 -3.20
CA PHE A 53 19.43 -40.94 -4.43
C PHE A 53 18.71 -39.70 -5.00
N HIS A 54 18.30 -38.77 -4.14
CA HIS A 54 17.66 -37.49 -4.51
C HIS A 54 18.51 -36.67 -5.48
N ASN A 55 19.85 -36.74 -5.41
CA ASN A 55 20.73 -35.99 -6.30
C ASN A 55 20.52 -36.37 -7.77
N CYS A 56 20.23 -37.65 -8.05
CA CYS A 56 19.93 -38.13 -9.41
C CYS A 56 18.64 -37.52 -9.98
N PHE A 57 17.72 -37.08 -9.11
CA PHE A 57 16.43 -36.50 -9.51
C PHE A 57 16.44 -34.98 -9.55
N LYS A 58 17.46 -34.32 -8.99
CA LYS A 58 17.50 -32.85 -8.81
C LYS A 58 17.25 -32.08 -10.12
N SER A 59 17.93 -32.49 -11.19
CA SER A 59 17.82 -31.83 -12.49
C SER A 59 16.47 -32.09 -13.17
N ALA A 60 15.93 -33.30 -13.03
CA ALA A 60 14.61 -33.65 -13.54
C ALA A 60 13.49 -32.93 -12.78
N MET A 61 13.59 -32.81 -11.45
CA MET A 61 12.64 -32.06 -10.63
C MET A 61 12.65 -30.57 -10.94
N HIS A 62 13.82 -29.98 -11.25
CA HIS A 62 13.89 -28.58 -11.65
C HIS A 62 13.14 -28.30 -12.95
N LYS A 63 13.30 -29.18 -13.95
CA LYS A 63 12.56 -29.08 -15.21
C LYS A 63 11.09 -29.40 -15.05
N TRP A 64 10.75 -30.34 -14.17
CA TRP A 64 9.37 -30.63 -13.85
C TRP A 64 8.65 -29.41 -13.27
N LEU A 65 9.26 -28.69 -12.34
CA LEU A 65 8.72 -27.45 -11.80
C LEU A 65 8.49 -26.37 -12.87
N GLN A 66 9.32 -26.34 -13.91
CA GLN A 66 9.11 -25.46 -15.05
C GLN A 66 7.88 -25.88 -15.87
N VAL A 67 7.71 -27.17 -16.14
CA VAL A 67 6.52 -27.69 -16.84
C VAL A 67 5.24 -27.40 -16.05
N VAL A 68 5.27 -27.59 -14.72
CA VAL A 68 4.14 -27.28 -13.84
C VAL A 68 3.80 -25.78 -13.86
N HIS A 69 4.79 -24.90 -13.89
CA HIS A 69 4.60 -23.45 -14.01
C HIS A 69 3.93 -23.05 -15.34
N GLU A 70 4.44 -23.58 -16.46
CA GLU A 70 3.88 -23.33 -17.80
C GLU A 70 2.41 -23.78 -17.86
N GLN A 71 2.10 -24.96 -17.30
CA GLN A 71 0.73 -25.46 -17.24
C GLN A 71 -0.19 -24.64 -16.32
N SER A 72 0.32 -24.18 -15.18
CA SER A 72 -0.43 -23.33 -14.25
C SER A 72 -0.77 -21.99 -14.92
N CYS A 73 0.18 -21.39 -15.64
CA CYS A 73 -0.08 -20.21 -16.46
C CYS A 73 -1.19 -20.45 -17.51
N ASP A 74 -1.13 -21.57 -18.25
CA ASP A 74 -2.15 -21.90 -19.26
C ASP A 74 -3.54 -22.14 -18.65
N ARG A 75 -3.60 -22.71 -17.45
CA ARG A 75 -4.86 -22.91 -16.71
C ARG A 75 -5.42 -21.59 -16.22
N ILE A 76 -4.58 -20.73 -15.62
CA ILE A 76 -4.95 -19.39 -15.18
C ILE A 76 -5.49 -18.55 -16.35
N HIS A 77 -4.82 -18.61 -17.50
CA HIS A 77 -5.27 -17.91 -18.71
C HIS A 77 -6.67 -18.35 -19.14
N ARG A 78 -6.87 -19.66 -19.30
CA ARG A 78 -8.17 -20.22 -19.70
C ARG A 78 -9.26 -19.95 -18.66
N ALA A 79 -8.94 -20.05 -17.37
CA ALA A 79 -9.87 -19.77 -16.29
C ALA A 79 -10.37 -18.32 -16.37
N VAL A 80 -9.46 -17.34 -16.56
CA VAL A 80 -9.84 -15.94 -16.73
C VAL A 80 -10.64 -15.73 -18.02
N GLU A 81 -10.29 -16.36 -19.14
CA GLU A 81 -11.04 -16.23 -20.40
C GLU A 81 -12.47 -16.78 -20.31
N MET A 82 -12.67 -17.86 -19.56
CA MET A 82 -13.97 -18.53 -19.42
C MET A 82 -14.87 -17.91 -18.33
N ASP A 83 -14.29 -17.16 -17.38
CA ASP A 83 -15.02 -16.56 -16.25
C ASP A 83 -16.01 -15.48 -16.69
N GLN A 84 -17.28 -15.60 -16.31
CA GLN A 84 -18.29 -14.57 -16.59
C GLN A 84 -18.42 -13.52 -15.46
N PHE A 85 -17.56 -13.62 -14.43
CA PHE A 85 -17.56 -12.78 -13.22
C PHE A 85 -18.85 -12.86 -12.39
N GLU A 86 -19.53 -14.00 -12.48
CA GLU A 86 -20.69 -14.31 -11.63
C GLU A 86 -20.24 -14.97 -10.33
N LEU A 87 -20.83 -14.55 -9.21
CA LEU A 87 -20.53 -15.11 -7.88
C LEU A 87 -21.06 -16.54 -7.79
N VAL A 88 -20.19 -17.48 -7.43
CA VAL A 88 -20.57 -18.89 -7.26
C VAL A 88 -20.99 -19.15 -5.80
N GLU A 89 -22.30 -19.21 -5.59
CA GLU A 89 -23.03 -19.68 -4.39
C GLU A 89 -22.91 -18.91 -3.05
N HIS A 90 -23.99 -19.04 -2.26
CA HIS A 90 -24.36 -18.30 -1.04
C HIS A 90 -23.37 -18.29 0.15
N LYS A 91 -22.16 -18.86 0.01
CA LYS A 91 -21.11 -18.84 1.04
C LYS A 91 -19.74 -18.36 0.55
N ALA A 92 -19.47 -18.37 -0.76
CA ALA A 92 -18.19 -17.93 -1.31
C ALA A 92 -18.38 -16.65 -2.14
N LYS A 93 -17.65 -15.58 -1.81
CA LYS A 93 -17.67 -14.32 -2.56
C LYS A 93 -16.77 -14.35 -3.82
N LEU A 94 -16.42 -15.54 -4.31
CA LEU A 94 -15.36 -15.75 -5.31
C LEU A 94 -15.96 -16.00 -6.71
N SER A 95 -15.25 -15.54 -7.74
CA SER A 95 -15.54 -15.91 -9.14
C SER A 95 -14.93 -17.26 -9.49
N SER A 96 -15.39 -17.90 -10.56
CA SER A 96 -14.89 -19.22 -10.96
C SER A 96 -13.40 -19.23 -11.29
N SER A 97 -12.87 -18.16 -11.92
CA SER A 97 -11.43 -18.10 -12.20
C SER A 97 -10.57 -18.01 -10.94
N ALA A 98 -11.05 -17.33 -9.89
CA ALA A 98 -10.33 -17.23 -8.63
C ALA A 98 -10.20 -18.61 -7.94
N ILE A 99 -11.25 -19.44 -8.04
CA ILE A 99 -11.25 -20.81 -7.51
C ILE A 99 -10.25 -21.68 -8.28
N ASP A 100 -10.22 -21.56 -9.61
CA ASP A 100 -9.30 -22.32 -10.47
C ASP A 100 -7.83 -21.94 -10.22
N VAL A 101 -7.54 -20.65 -10.06
CA VAL A 101 -6.17 -20.16 -9.73
C VAL A 101 -5.73 -20.66 -8.36
N THR A 102 -6.60 -20.59 -7.36
CA THR A 102 -6.33 -21.10 -6.00
C THR A 102 -6.07 -22.61 -6.02
N THR A 103 -6.80 -23.35 -6.86
CA THR A 103 -6.60 -24.78 -7.06
C THR A 103 -5.23 -25.07 -7.69
N CYS A 104 -4.77 -24.25 -8.64
CA CYS A 104 -3.43 -24.40 -9.22
C CYS A 104 -2.33 -24.23 -8.16
N PHE A 105 -2.41 -23.19 -7.32
CA PHE A 105 -1.45 -23.00 -6.23
C PHE A 105 -1.49 -24.12 -5.20
N SER A 106 -2.68 -24.63 -4.88
CA SER A 106 -2.86 -25.75 -3.95
C SER A 106 -2.20 -27.03 -4.46
N GLN A 107 -2.26 -27.29 -5.77
CA GLN A 107 -1.59 -28.46 -6.38
C GLN A 107 -0.06 -28.34 -6.33
N VAL A 108 0.47 -27.14 -6.55
CA VAL A 108 1.92 -26.85 -6.45
C VAL A 108 2.41 -27.06 -5.01
N GLN A 109 1.59 -26.68 -4.02
CA GLN A 109 1.86 -26.92 -2.60
C GLN A 109 1.87 -28.41 -2.27
N GLU A 110 0.84 -29.15 -2.68
CA GLU A 110 0.74 -30.59 -2.42
C GLU A 110 1.95 -31.34 -3.00
N PHE A 111 2.36 -30.94 -4.21
CA PHE A 111 3.58 -31.44 -4.85
C PHE A 111 4.83 -31.19 -3.98
N TRP A 112 5.02 -29.97 -3.49
CA TRP A 112 6.18 -29.63 -2.64
C TRP A 112 6.20 -30.44 -1.34
N ALA A 113 5.05 -30.59 -0.69
CA ALA A 113 4.91 -31.38 0.54
C ALA A 113 5.29 -32.85 0.30
N GLN A 114 4.83 -33.44 -0.80
CA GLN A 114 5.17 -34.81 -1.17
C GLN A 114 6.66 -34.96 -1.52
N LEU A 115 7.25 -33.96 -2.17
CA LEU A 115 8.66 -33.94 -2.53
C LEU A 115 9.56 -34.05 -1.27
N ALA A 116 9.24 -33.30 -0.21
CA ALA A 116 9.99 -33.18 1.06
C ALA A 116 11.49 -33.40 0.86
N TRP A 117 12.10 -32.46 0.13
CA TRP A 117 13.44 -32.61 -0.40
C TRP A 117 14.47 -32.68 0.75
N PRO A 118 15.36 -33.68 0.77
CA PRO A 118 16.11 -34.02 1.98
C PRO A 118 17.31 -33.12 2.29
N ASP A 119 17.81 -32.34 1.31
CA ASP A 119 18.92 -31.40 1.53
C ASP A 119 18.45 -29.94 1.51
N THR A 120 18.88 -29.16 2.51
CA THR A 120 18.46 -27.77 2.72
C THR A 120 18.87 -26.85 1.57
N THR A 121 20.06 -27.04 1.01
CA THR A 121 20.57 -26.25 -0.13
C THR A 121 19.75 -26.47 -1.40
N GLY A 122 19.40 -27.72 -1.72
CA GLY A 122 18.54 -28.08 -2.83
C GLY A 122 17.10 -27.65 -2.61
N ALA A 123 16.59 -27.81 -1.39
CA ALA A 123 15.26 -27.36 -1.02
C ALA A 123 15.10 -25.85 -1.20
N PHE A 124 16.10 -25.06 -0.81
CA PHE A 124 16.12 -23.61 -0.99
C PHE A 124 16.00 -23.20 -2.47
N ILE A 125 16.71 -23.89 -3.37
CA ILE A 125 16.64 -23.62 -4.82
C ILE A 125 15.22 -23.87 -5.34
N PHE A 126 14.57 -24.95 -4.89
CA PHE A 126 13.21 -25.27 -5.29
C PHE A 126 12.17 -24.31 -4.69
N ILE A 127 12.29 -23.95 -3.41
CA ILE A 127 11.40 -22.98 -2.75
C ILE A 127 11.48 -21.62 -3.41
N THR A 128 12.70 -21.14 -3.71
CA THR A 128 12.89 -19.85 -4.40
C THR A 128 12.20 -19.91 -5.76
N ARG A 129 12.40 -20.98 -6.53
CA ARG A 129 11.76 -21.14 -7.84
C ARG A 129 10.23 -21.23 -7.76
N LEU A 130 9.70 -21.95 -6.78
CA LEU A 130 8.27 -22.06 -6.54
C LEU A 130 7.64 -20.73 -6.15
N THR A 131 8.33 -19.96 -5.29
CA THR A 131 7.91 -18.61 -4.90
C THR A 131 7.85 -17.71 -6.13
N ASP A 132 8.90 -17.71 -6.95
CA ASP A 132 8.97 -16.91 -8.18
C ASP A 132 7.83 -17.28 -9.13
N ASN A 133 7.54 -18.57 -9.27
CA ASN A 133 6.45 -19.06 -10.11
C ASN A 133 5.08 -18.57 -9.59
N ILE A 134 4.79 -18.72 -8.30
CA ILE A 134 3.52 -18.27 -7.68
C ILE A 134 3.36 -16.75 -7.81
N CYS A 135 4.43 -15.98 -7.55
CA CYS A 135 4.42 -14.53 -7.70
C CYS A 135 4.15 -14.13 -9.16
N SER A 136 4.84 -14.75 -10.11
CA SER A 136 4.65 -14.51 -11.55
C SER A 136 3.24 -14.87 -12.02
N GLU A 137 2.71 -16.01 -11.55
CA GLU A 137 1.35 -16.47 -11.85
C GLU A 137 0.28 -15.54 -11.28
N ALA A 138 0.45 -15.04 -10.05
CA ALA A 138 -0.46 -14.07 -9.43
C ALA A 138 -0.45 -12.71 -10.16
N VAL A 139 0.72 -12.25 -10.60
CA VAL A 139 0.86 -11.06 -11.45
C VAL A 139 0.14 -11.27 -12.78
N SER A 140 0.38 -12.40 -13.44
CA SER A 140 -0.25 -12.76 -14.71
C SER A 140 -1.78 -12.82 -14.60
N TYR A 141 -2.32 -13.45 -13.56
CA TYR A 141 -3.76 -13.46 -13.28
C TYR A 141 -4.34 -12.05 -13.15
N SER A 142 -3.65 -11.19 -12.40
CA SER A 142 -4.05 -9.80 -12.20
C SER A 142 -4.08 -9.00 -13.51
N GLU A 143 -3.08 -9.20 -14.39
CA GLU A 143 -3.04 -8.57 -15.71
C GLU A 143 -4.18 -9.06 -16.62
N LEU A 144 -4.44 -10.37 -16.62
CA LEU A 144 -5.48 -10.97 -17.45
C LEU A 144 -6.88 -10.50 -17.03
N LEU A 145 -7.15 -10.44 -15.72
CA LEU A 145 -8.38 -9.87 -15.18
C LEU A 145 -8.57 -8.43 -15.62
N LYS A 146 -7.53 -7.60 -15.48
CA LYS A 146 -7.57 -6.19 -15.90
C LYS A 146 -7.90 -6.05 -17.38
N ARG A 147 -7.18 -6.74 -18.25
CA ARG A 147 -7.40 -6.71 -19.72
C ARG A 147 -8.82 -7.16 -20.08
N LYS A 148 -9.35 -8.16 -19.38
CA LYS A 148 -10.70 -8.65 -19.62
C LYS A 148 -11.77 -7.65 -19.17
N ILE A 149 -11.59 -7.00 -18.02
CA ILE A 149 -12.48 -5.94 -17.52
C ILE A 149 -12.48 -4.73 -18.47
N GLU A 150 -11.30 -4.31 -18.93
CA GLU A 150 -11.14 -3.21 -19.89
C GLU A 150 -11.84 -3.48 -21.23
N ARG A 151 -11.84 -4.74 -21.70
CA ARG A 151 -12.53 -5.16 -22.94
C ARG A 151 -14.05 -5.23 -22.79
N SER A 152 -14.55 -5.54 -21.60
CA SER A 152 -15.99 -5.76 -21.35
C SER A 152 -16.81 -4.47 -21.16
N ASN A 153 -16.19 -3.29 -21.16
CA ASN A 153 -16.85 -1.97 -21.13
C ASN A 153 -17.90 -1.76 -20.02
N GLN A 154 -17.83 -2.54 -18.93
CA GLN A 154 -18.63 -2.38 -17.72
C GLN A 154 -17.80 -1.67 -16.64
N ALA A 155 -17.43 -0.42 -16.91
CA ALA A 155 -16.68 0.42 -15.96
C ALA A 155 -17.51 0.91 -14.75
N GLN A 156 -18.79 0.52 -14.64
CA GLN A 156 -19.71 1.19 -13.71
C GLN A 156 -20.05 0.41 -12.43
N HIS A 157 -19.78 -0.89 -12.31
CA HIS A 157 -20.13 -1.65 -11.11
C HIS A 157 -19.18 -2.82 -10.87
N GLN A 158 -18.18 -2.66 -9.99
CA GLN A 158 -17.77 -3.73 -9.07
C GLN A 158 -16.68 -3.22 -8.11
N LYS A 159 -17.12 -2.83 -6.90
CA LYS A 159 -16.27 -2.52 -5.74
C LYS A 159 -15.91 -3.74 -4.88
N ASN A 160 -16.28 -4.97 -5.28
CA ASN A 160 -16.25 -6.13 -4.38
C ASN A 160 -15.69 -7.41 -5.02
N LEU A 161 -14.46 -7.40 -5.53
CA LEU A 161 -13.71 -8.64 -5.78
C LEU A 161 -12.68 -8.81 -4.66
N ILE A 162 -13.15 -9.27 -3.51
CA ILE A 162 -12.28 -9.62 -2.37
C ILE A 162 -11.92 -11.09 -2.56
N VAL A 163 -10.66 -11.35 -2.91
CA VAL A 163 -10.08 -12.69 -2.92
C VAL A 163 -9.53 -12.95 -1.53
N GLU A 164 -9.95 -14.04 -0.91
CA GLU A 164 -9.42 -14.55 0.36
C GLU A 164 -8.80 -15.91 0.01
N LEU A 165 -7.47 -15.98 0.03
CA LEU A 165 -6.69 -17.18 -0.24
C LEU A 165 -6.39 -17.87 1.10
N ASP A 166 -6.52 -19.20 1.15
CA ASP A 166 -6.37 -20.00 2.38
C ASP A 166 -4.93 -20.50 2.54
N TRP A 167 -4.15 -19.81 3.40
CA TRP A 167 -2.70 -20.02 3.56
C TRP A 167 -2.28 -20.80 4.81
N ASN A 168 -3.22 -21.10 5.70
CA ASN A 168 -2.96 -21.88 6.91
C ASN A 168 -2.42 -23.27 6.58
N CYS A 169 -2.83 -23.83 5.44
CA CYS A 169 -2.40 -25.15 4.98
C CYS A 169 -0.97 -25.15 4.40
N LEU A 170 -0.53 -24.03 3.78
CA LEU A 170 0.79 -23.89 3.15
C LEU A 170 1.92 -23.87 4.20
N GLN A 171 1.63 -23.26 5.35
CA GLN A 171 2.57 -23.16 6.46
C GLN A 171 2.90 -24.52 7.07
N GLN A 172 1.89 -25.34 7.36
CA GLN A 172 2.07 -26.64 8.00
C GLN A 172 2.99 -27.56 7.17
N ALA A 173 2.91 -27.46 5.83
CA ALA A 173 3.77 -28.20 4.91
C ALA A 173 5.24 -27.71 4.87
N MET A 174 5.48 -26.41 5.09
CA MET A 174 6.83 -25.83 5.12
C MET A 174 7.56 -26.12 6.45
N GLU A 175 6.82 -26.16 7.56
CA GLU A 175 7.31 -26.49 8.91
C GLU A 175 7.83 -27.91 9.02
N GLU A 176 7.10 -28.88 8.46
CA GLU A 176 7.47 -30.30 8.53
C GLU A 176 8.71 -30.66 7.68
N SER A 177 9.16 -29.76 6.78
CA SER A 177 10.06 -30.14 5.68
C SER A 177 11.48 -29.54 5.73
N CYS A 178 11.75 -28.44 6.44
CA CYS A 178 13.01 -27.67 6.24
C CYS A 178 13.80 -27.26 7.49
N GLY A 179 13.28 -27.46 8.71
CA GLY A 179 13.96 -27.05 9.96
C GLY A 179 14.19 -25.53 10.11
N ASP A 180 14.61 -25.09 11.30
CA ASP A 180 14.70 -23.66 11.68
C ASP A 180 15.63 -22.79 10.83
N GLU A 181 16.72 -23.36 10.33
CA GLU A 181 17.72 -22.58 9.57
C GLU A 181 17.31 -22.43 8.09
N GLY A 182 16.60 -23.44 7.53
CA GLY A 182 15.96 -23.34 6.23
C GLY A 182 14.82 -22.31 6.22
N ARG A 183 14.08 -22.22 7.33
CA ARG A 183 13.03 -21.23 7.58
C ARG A 183 13.56 -19.80 7.47
N LYS A 184 14.65 -19.44 8.16
CA LYS A 184 15.22 -18.08 8.13
C LYS A 184 15.68 -17.63 6.75
N GLN A 185 16.28 -18.54 5.99
CA GLN A 185 16.78 -18.24 4.64
C GLN A 185 15.65 -18.13 3.62
N ALA A 186 14.63 -18.99 3.72
CA ALA A 186 13.41 -18.89 2.90
C ALA A 186 12.71 -17.54 3.12
N ILE A 187 12.55 -17.11 4.38
CA ILE A 187 11.95 -15.81 4.73
C ILE A 187 12.73 -14.64 4.10
N LYS A 188 14.06 -14.68 4.12
CA LYS A 188 14.89 -13.63 3.53
C LYS A 188 14.76 -13.55 2.00
N ALA A 189 14.71 -14.69 1.32
CA ALA A 189 14.49 -14.74 -0.12
C ALA A 189 13.07 -14.30 -0.49
N LEU A 190 12.06 -14.74 0.28
CA LEU A 190 10.65 -14.39 0.12
C LEU A 190 10.45 -12.87 0.28
N ASN A 191 11.03 -12.25 1.30
CA ASN A 191 10.90 -10.81 1.55
C ASN A 191 11.52 -9.97 0.42
N GLY A 192 12.66 -10.39 -0.14
CA GLY A 192 13.29 -9.70 -1.27
C GLY A 192 12.48 -9.84 -2.57
N GLN A 193 11.95 -11.04 -2.83
CA GLN A 193 11.10 -11.33 -3.99
C GLN A 193 9.74 -10.63 -3.89
N LEU A 194 9.13 -10.61 -2.70
CA LEU A 194 7.87 -9.94 -2.42
C LEU A 194 8.00 -8.42 -2.56
N HIS A 195 9.12 -7.83 -2.13
CA HIS A 195 9.41 -6.41 -2.37
C HIS A 195 9.45 -6.08 -3.88
N ASN A 196 10.08 -6.94 -4.68
CA ASN A 196 10.16 -6.76 -6.13
C ASN A 196 8.81 -7.00 -6.82
N ALA A 197 8.06 -8.02 -6.41
CA ALA A 197 6.70 -8.28 -6.88
C ALA A 197 5.78 -7.12 -6.52
N VAL A 198 5.78 -6.64 -5.28
CA VAL A 198 5.03 -5.45 -4.85
C VAL A 198 5.43 -4.21 -5.65
N THR A 199 6.70 -4.06 -6.04
CA THR A 199 7.17 -2.95 -6.88
C THR A 199 6.73 -3.08 -8.35
N GLU A 200 6.62 -4.28 -8.91
CA GLU A 200 6.04 -4.48 -10.26
C GLU A 200 4.50 -4.40 -10.24
N LEU A 201 3.88 -4.84 -9.15
CA LEU A 201 2.44 -4.72 -8.85
C LEU A 201 2.01 -3.26 -8.63
N HIS A 202 2.90 -2.41 -8.09
CA HIS A 202 2.77 -0.95 -8.01
C HIS A 202 2.54 -0.30 -9.39
N ARG A 203 2.94 -0.94 -10.49
CA ARG A 203 2.81 -0.37 -11.83
C ARG A 203 1.39 -0.50 -12.40
N GLN A 204 0.53 -1.42 -11.92
CA GLN A 204 -0.67 -1.80 -12.71
C GLN A 204 -2.02 -2.01 -12.00
N SER A 205 -2.15 -2.31 -10.69
CA SER A 205 -3.48 -2.36 -10.02
C SER A 205 -3.41 -2.32 -8.48
N GLY A 206 -3.68 -1.16 -7.88
CA GLY A 206 -3.33 -0.85 -6.49
C GLY A 206 -4.27 -1.29 -5.35
N LEU A 207 -5.52 -1.71 -5.61
CA LEU A 207 -6.48 -1.95 -4.50
C LEU A 207 -6.70 -3.42 -4.10
N LEU A 208 -6.83 -4.34 -5.07
CA LEU A 208 -7.14 -5.75 -4.78
C LEU A 208 -5.97 -6.45 -4.06
N ILE A 209 -4.76 -6.05 -4.42
CA ILE A 209 -3.54 -6.78 -4.12
C ILE A 209 -2.97 -6.36 -2.77
N ALA A 210 -3.08 -5.08 -2.39
CA ALA A 210 -2.72 -4.64 -1.03
C ALA A 210 -3.60 -5.29 0.05
N HIS A 211 -4.86 -5.60 -0.26
CA HIS A 211 -5.76 -6.35 0.64
C HIS A 211 -5.33 -7.80 0.81
N LEU A 212 -4.93 -8.44 -0.29
CA LEU A 212 -4.35 -9.77 -0.28
C LEU A 212 -3.04 -9.79 0.52
N THR A 213 -2.08 -8.89 0.24
CA THR A 213 -0.73 -8.90 0.82
C THR A 213 -0.69 -8.65 2.33
N GLU A 214 -1.56 -7.79 2.89
CA GLU A 214 -1.59 -7.55 4.35
C GLU A 214 -2.12 -8.76 5.13
N LYS A 215 -3.23 -9.38 4.68
CA LYS A 215 -3.76 -10.61 5.29
C LYS A 215 -2.79 -11.77 5.12
N LEU A 216 -2.20 -11.90 3.93
CA LEU A 216 -1.16 -12.85 3.58
C LEU A 216 0.01 -12.80 4.56
N LEU A 217 0.59 -11.61 4.77
CA LEU A 217 1.77 -11.44 5.62
C LEU A 217 1.45 -11.75 7.10
N LEU A 218 0.34 -11.23 7.62
CA LEU A 218 -0.02 -11.44 9.03
C LEU A 218 -0.36 -12.89 9.35
N GLN A 219 -1.11 -13.57 8.48
CA GLN A 219 -1.49 -14.98 8.71
C GLN A 219 -0.30 -15.92 8.50
N PHE A 220 0.52 -15.69 7.47
CA PHE A 220 1.69 -16.50 7.14
C PHE A 220 2.76 -16.50 8.24
N PHE A 221 2.96 -15.37 8.92
CA PHE A 221 4.04 -15.25 9.90
C PHE A 221 3.61 -15.47 11.36
N ASN A 222 2.36 -15.15 11.71
CA ASN A 222 1.83 -15.34 13.06
C ASN A 222 1.34 -16.77 13.32
N ALA A 223 0.88 -17.48 12.30
CA ALA A 223 0.62 -18.92 12.36
C ALA A 223 -0.29 -19.40 13.51
N GLU A 224 -1.30 -18.61 13.87
CA GLU A 224 -2.17 -18.90 15.02
C GLU A 224 -1.42 -19.16 16.36
N GLY A 225 -0.18 -18.65 16.50
CA GLY A 225 0.62 -18.74 17.73
C GLY A 225 1.84 -19.68 17.67
N GLU A 226 2.03 -20.45 16.61
CA GLU A 226 3.17 -21.38 16.42
C GLU A 226 4.33 -20.75 15.59
N GLY A 227 4.14 -19.50 15.15
CA GLY A 227 5.02 -18.77 14.26
C GLY A 227 5.92 -17.76 14.97
N ILE A 228 6.34 -16.71 14.26
CA ILE A 228 7.07 -15.60 14.89
C ILE A 228 6.08 -14.83 15.76
N ALA A 229 6.42 -14.62 17.03
CA ALA A 229 5.57 -13.91 17.97
C ALA A 229 5.15 -12.55 17.39
N LEU A 230 3.88 -12.19 17.55
CA LEU A 230 3.26 -10.98 17.01
C LEU A 230 4.02 -9.69 17.43
N GLU A 231 4.75 -9.74 18.55
CA GLU A 231 5.63 -8.67 19.02
C GLU A 231 6.94 -8.54 18.21
N GLU A 232 7.51 -9.64 17.72
CA GLU A 232 8.74 -9.68 16.90
C GLU A 232 8.43 -9.39 15.42
N LEU A 233 7.22 -9.69 14.97
CA LEU A 233 6.77 -9.42 13.60
C LEU A 233 6.54 -7.95 13.31
N LYS A 234 6.21 -7.16 14.35
CA LYS A 234 5.98 -5.71 14.27
C LYS A 234 7.28 -4.91 14.27
N SER A 235 8.27 -5.37 13.51
CA SER A 235 9.49 -4.63 13.23
C SER A 235 9.18 -3.27 12.59
N GLU A 236 10.13 -2.34 12.63
CA GLU A 236 9.99 -1.06 11.92
C GLU A 236 9.77 -1.24 10.41
N ASP A 237 10.42 -2.25 9.82
CA ASP A 237 10.27 -2.58 8.41
C ASP A 237 8.86 -3.09 8.09
N TYR A 238 8.32 -3.98 8.94
CA TYR A 238 6.95 -4.46 8.79
C TYR A 238 5.94 -3.32 8.94
N LYS A 239 6.10 -2.45 9.94
CA LYS A 239 5.24 -1.25 10.11
C LYS A 239 5.30 -0.32 8.91
N THR A 240 6.47 -0.17 8.30
CA THR A 240 6.64 0.63 7.08
C THR A 240 5.87 0.03 5.91
N VAL A 241 5.99 -1.29 5.70
CA VAL A 241 5.26 -2.01 4.66
C VAL A 241 3.75 -2.00 4.93
N GLU A 242 3.32 -2.20 6.18
CA GLU A 242 1.92 -2.15 6.60
C GLU A 242 1.32 -0.75 6.37
N ASP A 243 2.04 0.31 6.72
CA ASP A 243 1.62 1.69 6.44
C ASP A 243 1.53 1.97 4.93
N GLU A 244 2.48 1.48 4.13
CA GLU A 244 2.43 1.61 2.67
C GLU A 244 1.26 0.83 2.07
N LEU A 245 1.00 -0.40 2.51
CA LEU A 245 -0.15 -1.22 2.09
C LEU A 245 -1.48 -0.56 2.48
N ARG A 246 -1.56 -0.03 3.71
CA ARG A 246 -2.73 0.71 4.20
C ARG A 246 -3.02 1.92 3.32
N LEU A 247 -1.99 2.71 2.97
CA LEU A 247 -2.13 3.87 2.08
C LEU A 247 -2.57 3.45 0.67
N ASN A 248 -2.07 2.33 0.14
CA ASN A 248 -2.45 1.84 -1.19
C ASN A 248 -3.93 1.45 -1.29
N LYS A 249 -4.55 0.98 -0.19
CA LYS A 249 -5.98 0.65 -0.14
C LYS A 249 -6.89 1.88 -0.21
N CYS A 250 -6.39 3.06 0.14
CA CYS A 250 -7.18 4.26 0.23
C CYS A 250 -7.59 4.77 -1.14
N SER A 251 -8.86 5.17 -1.30
CA SER A 251 -9.34 5.99 -2.40
C SER A 251 -8.61 7.34 -2.45
N SER A 252 -8.74 8.07 -3.56
CA SER A 252 -8.03 9.36 -3.72
C SER A 252 -8.51 10.38 -2.70
N PHE A 253 -9.81 10.36 -2.38
CA PHE A 253 -10.39 11.15 -1.30
C PHE A 253 -9.76 10.82 0.06
N GLU A 254 -9.64 9.54 0.42
CA GLU A 254 -9.04 9.12 1.70
C GLU A 254 -7.54 9.46 1.79
N LEU A 255 -6.81 9.39 0.69
CA LEU A 255 -5.41 9.83 0.63
C LEU A 255 -5.28 11.34 0.85
N ILE A 256 -6.15 12.14 0.22
CA ILE A 256 -6.20 13.59 0.42
C ILE A 256 -6.59 13.92 1.86
N GLU A 257 -7.55 13.21 2.45
CA GLU A 257 -7.93 13.37 3.86
C GLU A 257 -6.75 13.07 4.81
N GLN A 258 -6.00 12.01 4.54
CA GLN A 258 -4.80 11.67 5.32
C GLN A 258 -3.70 12.72 5.18
N TYR A 259 -3.51 13.30 3.99
CA TYR A 259 -2.59 14.42 3.80
C TYR A 259 -2.94 15.60 4.72
N PHE A 260 -4.21 16.00 4.77
CA PHE A 260 -4.62 17.12 5.64
C PHE A 260 -4.53 16.76 7.13
N LEU A 261 -4.82 15.51 7.51
CA LEU A 261 -4.61 15.06 8.89
C LEU A 261 -3.14 15.17 9.31
N GLU A 262 -2.21 14.85 8.40
CA GLU A 262 -0.78 14.99 8.65
C GLU A 262 -0.38 16.47 8.77
N LYS A 263 -0.83 17.35 7.87
CA LYS A 263 -0.65 18.82 8.01
C LYS A 263 -1.15 19.33 9.36
N ILE A 264 -2.36 18.92 9.79
CA ILE A 264 -2.94 19.31 11.09
C ILE A 264 -2.05 18.84 12.25
N THR A 265 -1.55 17.62 12.17
CA THR A 265 -0.68 17.03 13.19
C THR A 265 0.66 17.78 13.27
N GLN A 266 1.25 18.10 12.13
CA GLN A 266 2.47 18.92 12.03
C GLN A 266 2.25 20.33 12.61
N GLN A 267 1.14 20.98 12.29
CA GLN A 267 0.82 22.30 12.83
C GLN A 267 0.76 22.29 14.37
N ARG A 268 0.15 21.27 14.97
CA ARG A 268 -0.03 21.18 16.43
C ARG A 268 1.30 21.09 17.19
N VAL A 269 2.35 20.56 16.57
CA VAL A 269 3.68 20.46 17.18
C VAL A 269 4.60 21.65 16.83
N LEU A 270 4.20 22.48 15.85
CA LEU A 270 4.98 23.59 15.35
C LEU A 270 4.91 24.81 16.29
N LYS A 271 6.02 25.12 16.97
CA LYS A 271 6.09 26.19 17.98
C LYS A 271 6.85 27.44 17.54
N HIS A 272 7.80 27.32 16.61
CA HIS A 272 8.56 28.45 16.10
C HIS A 272 9.12 28.12 14.72
N THR A 273 9.03 29.07 13.79
CA THR A 273 9.58 28.95 12.44
C THR A 273 10.18 30.27 12.01
N ARG A 274 11.11 30.19 11.06
CA ARG A 274 11.72 31.37 10.42
C ARG A 274 10.82 32.06 9.38
N PHE A 275 9.64 31.49 9.11
CA PHE A 275 8.71 31.96 8.07
C PHE A 275 7.64 32.91 8.61
N GLY A 276 7.59 33.09 9.93
CA GLY A 276 6.65 33.96 10.61
C GLY A 276 5.40 33.27 11.13
N ARG A 277 4.41 34.08 11.52
CA ARG A 277 3.14 33.61 12.09
C ARG A 277 1.98 34.51 11.69
N ILE A 278 0.77 33.96 11.75
CA ILE A 278 -0.48 34.70 11.60
C ILE A 278 -1.37 34.53 12.83
N SER A 279 -2.13 35.58 13.17
CA SER A 279 -3.10 35.58 14.24
C SER A 279 -4.51 35.57 13.65
N VAL A 280 -5.30 34.55 13.98
CA VAL A 280 -6.64 34.35 13.42
C VAL A 280 -7.67 34.13 14.54
N LYS A 281 -8.94 34.48 14.27
CA LYS A 281 -10.07 34.05 15.08
C LYS A 281 -11.07 33.34 14.20
N CYS A 282 -11.58 32.21 14.67
CA CYS A 282 -12.59 31.46 13.95
C CYS A 282 -13.71 31.07 14.89
N TYR A 283 -14.95 31.20 14.42
CA TYR A 283 -16.12 30.71 15.15
C TYR A 283 -17.18 30.20 14.19
N TYR A 284 -17.90 29.18 14.64
CA TYR A 284 -18.96 28.57 13.86
C TYR A 284 -20.33 28.94 14.44
N ASP A 285 -21.25 29.34 13.57
CA ASP A 285 -22.64 29.67 13.87
C ASP A 285 -23.51 28.56 13.30
N ALA A 286 -23.92 27.62 14.18
CA ALA A 286 -24.62 26.41 13.76
C ALA A 286 -26.04 26.66 13.22
N PRO A 287 -26.88 27.53 13.83
CA PRO A 287 -28.16 27.92 13.25
C PRO A 287 -28.04 28.49 11.83
N GLU A 288 -27.04 29.33 11.59
CA GLU A 288 -26.81 29.96 10.28
C GLU A 288 -25.93 29.10 9.34
N GLN A 289 -25.46 27.94 9.80
CA GLN A 289 -24.51 27.07 9.10
C GLN A 289 -23.33 27.85 8.52
N ARG A 290 -22.77 28.76 9.33
CA ARG A 290 -21.80 29.76 8.88
C ARG A 290 -20.54 29.72 9.72
N LEU A 291 -19.41 29.52 9.06
CA LEU A 291 -18.08 29.67 9.64
C LEU A 291 -17.58 31.09 9.36
N THR A 292 -17.25 31.83 10.42
CA THR A 292 -16.60 33.13 10.32
C THR A 292 -15.12 32.99 10.65
N VAL A 293 -14.29 33.59 9.79
CA VAL A 293 -12.83 33.56 9.89
C VAL A 293 -12.34 35.00 9.84
N GLU A 294 -11.67 35.44 10.89
CA GLU A 294 -11.07 36.77 11.02
C GLU A 294 -9.56 36.63 10.96
N ILE A 295 -8.93 37.27 9.97
CA ILE A 295 -7.47 37.37 9.86
C ILE A 295 -7.07 38.71 10.47
N LEU A 296 -6.37 38.68 11.61
CA LEU A 296 -6.02 39.89 12.35
C LEU A 296 -4.72 40.50 11.82
N HIS A 297 -3.60 39.81 12.03
CA HIS A 297 -2.28 40.29 11.63
C HIS A 297 -1.30 39.14 11.40
N GLY A 298 -0.26 39.41 10.62
CA GLY A 298 0.95 38.61 10.54
C GLY A 298 2.07 39.23 11.38
N ALA A 299 3.06 38.43 11.76
CA ALA A 299 4.24 38.92 12.45
C ALA A 299 5.48 38.09 12.11
N ASP A 300 6.61 38.80 11.97
CA ASP A 300 7.92 38.23 11.65
C ASP A 300 7.88 37.38 10.37
N LEU A 301 7.10 37.83 9.37
CA LEU A 301 7.05 37.17 8.07
C LEU A 301 8.44 37.20 7.40
N ILE A 302 8.71 36.21 6.56
CA ILE A 302 9.94 36.18 5.76
C ILE A 302 9.95 37.34 4.77
N ALA A 303 11.11 37.98 4.60
CA ALA A 303 11.32 38.98 3.56
C ALA A 303 11.64 38.27 2.24
N LEU A 304 10.83 38.54 1.21
CA LEU A 304 11.00 37.95 -0.12
C LEU A 304 11.44 38.99 -1.16
N ASP A 305 11.16 40.27 -0.92
CA ASP A 305 11.64 41.33 -1.79
C ASP A 305 13.12 41.67 -1.53
N THR A 306 13.76 42.16 -2.60
CA THR A 306 15.08 42.81 -2.54
C THR A 306 15.19 43.99 -1.57
N ASN A 307 14.05 44.58 -1.18
CA ASN A 307 13.99 45.69 -0.24
C ASN A 307 14.08 45.24 1.24
N GLY A 308 14.11 43.92 1.50
CA GLY A 308 14.15 43.34 2.84
C GLY A 308 12.81 43.29 3.56
N LEU A 309 11.71 43.50 2.84
CA LEU A 309 10.31 43.43 3.27
C LEU A 309 9.53 42.51 2.32
N SER A 310 8.20 42.51 2.45
CA SER A 310 7.27 41.82 1.56
C SER A 310 5.99 42.64 1.44
N ASP A 311 5.18 42.32 0.44
CA ASP A 311 3.82 42.77 0.19
C ASP A 311 2.79 41.64 0.50
N PRO A 312 2.67 41.18 1.76
CA PRO A 312 1.92 39.97 2.09
C PRO A 312 0.40 40.09 1.88
N PHE A 313 -0.20 38.98 1.46
CA PHE A 313 -1.63 38.70 1.56
C PHE A 313 -1.89 37.23 1.94
N VAL A 314 -3.07 36.94 2.50
CA VAL A 314 -3.45 35.60 2.97
C VAL A 314 -4.58 35.06 2.11
N ILE A 315 -4.40 33.86 1.56
CA ILE A 315 -5.45 33.06 0.92
C ILE A 315 -6.04 32.12 1.98
N VAL A 316 -7.37 32.13 2.10
CA VAL A 316 -8.15 31.34 3.04
C VAL A 316 -9.00 30.34 2.25
N GLU A 317 -8.84 29.05 2.56
CA GLU A 317 -9.55 27.97 1.85
C GLU A 317 -10.00 26.87 2.79
N LEU A 318 -11.21 26.35 2.54
CA LEU A 318 -11.73 25.16 3.22
C LEU A 318 -11.23 23.89 2.54
N CYS A 319 -10.68 22.99 3.34
CA CYS A 319 -10.08 21.74 2.88
C CYS A 319 -10.59 20.53 3.68
N PRO A 320 -10.61 19.34 3.06
CA PRO A 320 -10.32 19.05 1.64
C PRO A 320 -11.46 19.47 0.69
N HIS A 321 -11.12 19.73 -0.58
CA HIS A 321 -12.06 20.27 -1.58
C HIS A 321 -13.32 19.41 -1.78
N HIS A 322 -13.19 18.09 -1.79
CA HIS A 322 -14.34 17.18 -1.94
C HIS A 322 -15.36 17.26 -0.81
N LEU A 323 -14.97 17.70 0.39
CA LEU A 323 -15.90 17.99 1.47
C LEU A 323 -16.57 19.36 1.33
N PHE A 324 -15.94 20.29 0.61
CA PHE A 324 -16.38 21.67 0.44
C PHE A 324 -16.41 22.09 -1.04
N PRO A 325 -17.10 21.35 -1.93
CA PRO A 325 -16.98 21.55 -3.38
C PRO A 325 -17.47 22.92 -3.87
N PHE A 326 -18.34 23.56 -3.08
CA PHE A 326 -18.90 24.88 -3.38
C PHE A 326 -18.17 26.04 -2.67
N ALA A 327 -17.24 25.74 -1.76
CA ALA A 327 -16.47 26.75 -1.07
C ALA A 327 -15.39 27.31 -2.01
N LYS A 328 -15.48 28.61 -2.30
CA LYS A 328 -14.44 29.31 -3.06
C LYS A 328 -13.33 29.77 -2.11
N SER A 329 -12.08 29.74 -2.57
CA SER A 329 -10.99 30.41 -1.88
C SER A 329 -11.24 31.92 -1.84
N GLN A 330 -10.89 32.53 -0.71
CA GLN A 330 -10.99 33.97 -0.47
C GLN A 330 -9.60 34.49 -0.12
N ARG A 331 -9.34 35.79 -0.30
CA ARG A 331 -8.03 36.38 0.05
C ARG A 331 -8.18 37.76 0.67
N THR A 332 -7.22 38.11 1.52
CA THR A 332 -7.09 39.46 2.08
C THR A 332 -6.66 40.47 1.03
N GLN A 333 -6.72 41.75 1.39
CA GLN A 333 -5.98 42.79 0.68
C GLN A 333 -4.47 42.62 0.90
N VAL A 334 -3.70 43.07 -0.09
CA VAL A 334 -2.24 43.14 -0.05
C VAL A 334 -1.82 44.26 0.90
N LYS A 335 -0.85 43.99 1.78
CA LYS A 335 -0.28 44.98 2.71
C LYS A 335 1.15 45.27 2.28
N LEU A 336 1.40 46.48 1.81
CA LEU A 336 2.67 46.79 1.16
C LEU A 336 3.82 46.96 2.18
N LYS A 337 4.99 46.46 1.83
CA LYS A 337 6.30 46.71 2.45
C LYS A 337 6.27 46.52 3.96
N THR A 338 5.85 45.34 4.40
CA THR A 338 5.78 45.01 5.82
C THR A 338 5.94 43.52 6.09
N LEU A 339 6.69 43.19 7.14
CA LEU A 339 6.76 41.84 7.71
C LEU A 339 5.78 41.65 8.89
N HIS A 340 5.01 42.69 9.21
CA HIS A 340 4.02 42.73 10.28
C HIS A 340 2.68 43.32 9.77
N PRO A 341 2.05 42.67 8.78
CA PRO A 341 0.83 43.18 8.18
C PRO A 341 -0.34 43.15 9.18
N VAL A 342 -1.12 44.23 9.24
CA VAL A 342 -2.42 44.26 9.91
C VAL A 342 -3.49 44.12 8.83
N PHE A 343 -4.19 42.99 8.83
CA PHE A 343 -5.25 42.67 7.88
C PHE A 343 -6.59 43.18 8.40
N ASP A 344 -7.02 42.71 9.58
CA ASP A 344 -8.33 42.93 10.19
C ASP A 344 -9.50 42.69 9.21
N GLU A 345 -9.45 41.53 8.53
CA GLU A 345 -10.41 41.13 7.49
C GLU A 345 -11.23 39.91 7.89
N LEU A 346 -12.52 39.92 7.55
CA LEU A 346 -13.50 38.89 7.89
C LEU A 346 -13.97 38.14 6.63
N PHE A 347 -13.97 36.81 6.73
CA PHE A 347 -14.44 35.90 5.70
C PHE A 347 -15.58 35.03 6.22
N TYR A 348 -16.50 34.67 5.33
CA TYR A 348 -17.66 33.83 5.64
C TYR A 348 -17.68 32.63 4.72
N PHE A 349 -17.92 31.46 5.30
CA PHE A 349 -18.11 30.22 4.57
C PHE A 349 -19.39 29.53 5.03
N HIS A 350 -20.17 29.03 4.08
CA HIS A 350 -21.29 28.14 4.39
C HIS A 350 -20.74 26.74 4.66
N VAL A 351 -20.98 26.21 5.85
CA VAL A 351 -20.48 24.91 6.31
C VAL A 351 -21.60 24.22 7.07
N SER A 352 -22.02 23.04 6.59
CA SER A 352 -23.05 22.26 7.28
C SER A 352 -22.51 21.70 8.60
N PRO A 353 -23.40 21.39 9.57
CA PRO A 353 -23.00 20.75 10.83
C PRO A 353 -22.28 19.41 10.65
N GLU A 354 -22.53 18.71 9.56
CA GLU A 354 -21.87 17.43 9.21
C GLU A 354 -20.45 17.67 8.69
N GLN A 355 -20.29 18.63 7.76
CA GLN A 355 -18.99 19.06 7.27
C GLN A 355 -18.10 19.60 8.39
N TYR A 356 -18.67 20.42 9.29
CA TYR A 356 -17.96 20.99 10.43
C TYR A 356 -17.38 19.92 11.38
N ARG A 357 -18.14 18.83 11.62
CA ARG A 357 -17.74 17.74 12.52
C ARG A 357 -16.82 16.72 11.85
N HIS A 358 -16.57 16.84 10.56
CA HIS A 358 -15.73 15.89 9.85
C HIS A 358 -14.30 15.95 10.36
N ARG A 359 -13.71 14.78 10.64
CA ARG A 359 -12.40 14.66 11.30
C ARG A 359 -11.26 15.37 10.56
N TYR A 360 -11.35 15.43 9.24
CA TYR A 360 -10.32 15.97 8.34
C TYR A 360 -10.64 17.38 7.83
N ALA A 361 -11.78 17.95 8.25
CA ALA A 361 -12.17 19.30 7.85
C ALA A 361 -11.25 20.34 8.50
N CYS A 362 -10.66 21.20 7.69
CA CYS A 362 -9.76 22.25 8.14
C CYS A 362 -9.82 23.49 7.24
N ILE A 363 -9.23 24.57 7.73
CA ILE A 363 -8.94 25.78 6.97
C ILE A 363 -7.43 25.81 6.73
N THR A 364 -7.04 26.06 5.49
CA THR A 364 -5.66 26.40 5.14
C THR A 364 -5.53 27.90 4.96
N PHE A 365 -4.47 28.46 5.52
CA PHE A 365 -4.05 29.84 5.39
C PHE A 365 -2.72 29.87 4.65
N THR A 366 -2.74 30.31 3.40
CA THR A 366 -1.53 30.42 2.58
C THR A 366 -1.12 31.88 2.49
N VAL A 367 0.04 32.21 3.04
CA VAL A 367 0.62 33.56 2.95
C VAL A 367 1.48 33.63 1.71
N MET A 368 1.20 34.62 0.87
CA MET A 368 1.89 34.90 -0.38
C MET A 368 2.44 36.32 -0.33
N ASP A 369 3.52 36.55 -1.05
CA ASP A 369 4.01 37.88 -1.40
C ASP A 369 3.42 38.30 -2.75
N TYR A 370 3.02 39.57 -2.89
CA TYR A 370 2.46 40.06 -4.13
C TYR A 370 3.52 40.72 -5.01
N ASP A 371 3.72 40.16 -6.19
CA ASP A 371 4.60 40.73 -7.20
C ASP A 371 3.83 41.31 -8.38
N TRP A 372 4.14 42.54 -8.72
CA TRP A 372 3.51 43.22 -9.87
C TRP A 372 4.07 42.72 -11.23
N LEU A 373 5.35 42.33 -11.30
CA LEU A 373 6.02 41.92 -12.55
C LEU A 373 6.29 40.41 -12.68
N SER A 374 6.16 39.64 -11.60
CA SER A 374 6.49 38.22 -11.54
C SER A 374 5.36 37.38 -10.93
N THR A 375 5.59 36.08 -10.83
CA THR A 375 4.78 35.17 -10.02
C THR A 375 4.89 35.55 -8.55
N ASN A 376 3.77 35.50 -7.84
CA ASN A 376 3.73 35.75 -6.40
C ASN A 376 4.54 34.68 -5.65
N ASP A 377 5.41 35.12 -4.74
CA ASP A 377 6.24 34.23 -3.95
C ASP A 377 5.50 33.62 -2.76
N PHE A 378 5.79 32.35 -2.45
CA PHE A 378 5.16 31.66 -1.34
C PHE A 378 5.89 31.95 -0.02
N ALA A 379 5.25 32.66 0.90
CA ALA A 379 5.84 32.95 2.22
C ALA A 379 5.74 31.74 3.17
N GLY A 380 4.58 31.07 3.17
CA GLY A 380 4.35 29.87 3.98
C GLY A 380 2.86 29.57 4.16
N ASP A 381 2.55 28.38 4.64
CA ASP A 381 1.19 27.95 4.95
C ASP A 381 1.01 27.56 6.42
N ALA A 382 -0.22 27.70 6.90
CA ALA A 382 -0.66 27.14 8.16
C ALA A 382 -2.04 26.49 8.00
N VAL A 383 -2.36 25.53 8.86
CA VAL A 383 -3.66 24.84 8.84
C VAL A 383 -4.31 24.88 10.22
N ALA A 384 -5.63 24.96 10.27
CA ALA A 384 -6.38 24.83 11.52
C ALA A 384 -7.60 23.92 11.32
N PRO A 385 -7.75 22.84 12.10
CA PRO A 385 -8.90 21.95 11.97
C PRO A 385 -10.17 22.64 12.48
N LEU A 386 -11.32 22.39 11.83
CA LEU A 386 -12.57 23.05 12.20
C LEU A 386 -13.01 22.73 13.63
N SER A 387 -12.63 21.54 14.12
CA SER A 387 -12.86 21.07 15.48
C SER A 387 -12.21 21.92 16.57
N ASP A 388 -11.19 22.71 16.23
CA ASP A 388 -10.51 23.58 17.20
C ASP A 388 -11.33 24.86 17.46
N PHE A 389 -12.33 25.15 16.62
CA PHE A 389 -13.14 26.36 16.73
C PHE A 389 -14.35 26.16 17.64
N CYS A 390 -14.84 27.24 18.23
CA CYS A 390 -15.95 27.15 19.17
C CYS A 390 -17.27 26.85 18.45
N TRP A 391 -17.98 25.83 18.94
CA TRP A 391 -19.37 25.52 18.63
C TRP A 391 -20.29 26.18 19.67
N PRO A 392 -21.39 26.86 19.27
CA PRO A 392 -22.38 27.38 20.21
C PRO A 392 -23.06 26.20 20.93
N GLY A 393 -22.70 25.97 22.20
CA GLY A 393 -23.17 24.82 22.99
C GLY A 393 -22.08 24.01 23.70
N ARG A 394 -20.78 24.33 23.52
CA ARG A 394 -19.72 23.87 24.44
C ARG A 394 -19.76 24.72 25.71
N VAL A 395 -19.50 24.12 26.87
CA VAL A 395 -19.65 24.73 28.22
C VAL A 395 -18.84 26.04 28.41
N THR A 396 -17.91 26.35 27.51
CA THR A 396 -17.08 27.57 27.51
C THR A 396 -17.46 28.63 26.46
N ALA A 397 -18.45 28.38 25.60
CA ALA A 397 -18.84 29.34 24.56
C ALA A 397 -20.00 30.23 25.05
N THR A 398 -19.71 31.46 25.48
CA THR A 398 -20.73 32.48 25.69
C THR A 398 -21.44 32.78 24.37
N ALA A 399 -22.76 32.87 24.39
CA ALA A 399 -23.69 32.99 23.25
C ALA A 399 -23.48 34.19 22.29
N THR A 400 -22.42 34.96 22.48
CA THR A 400 -21.96 36.02 21.59
C THR A 400 -20.44 35.89 21.49
N GLY A 401 -19.89 35.69 20.30
CA GLY A 401 -18.46 35.48 20.01
C GLY A 401 -17.49 36.63 20.36
N LYS A 402 -17.77 37.41 21.40
CA LYS A 402 -17.02 38.62 21.78
C LYS A 402 -15.77 38.35 22.63
N ASN A 403 -15.57 37.15 23.17
CA ASN A 403 -14.42 36.80 24.03
C ASN A 403 -13.61 35.60 23.49
N LEU A 404 -13.45 35.50 22.18
CA LEU A 404 -12.58 34.48 21.58
C LEU A 404 -11.14 35.01 21.52
N GLN A 405 -10.23 34.30 22.20
CA GLN A 405 -8.81 34.59 22.12
C GLN A 405 -8.31 34.26 20.70
N PRO A 406 -7.49 35.13 20.09
CA PRO A 406 -6.82 34.81 18.84
C PRO A 406 -5.99 33.54 18.94
N VAL A 407 -6.04 32.72 17.90
CA VAL A 407 -5.13 31.58 17.72
C VAL A 407 -3.94 32.06 16.88
N VAL A 408 -2.74 31.81 17.38
CA VAL A 408 -1.50 32.09 16.67
C VAL A 408 -1.07 30.82 15.93
N LEU A 409 -0.91 30.91 14.62
CA LEU A 409 -0.47 29.82 13.76
C LEU A 409 0.89 30.15 13.16
N HIS A 410 1.87 29.27 13.38
CA HIS A 410 3.20 29.39 12.78
C HIS A 410 3.19 28.88 11.34
N LEU A 411 3.86 29.61 10.45
CA LEU A 411 3.92 29.29 9.03
C LEU A 411 4.98 28.23 8.75
N SER A 412 4.66 27.29 7.87
CA SER A 412 5.55 26.23 7.40
C SER A 412 5.73 26.33 5.90
N ARG A 413 6.80 25.73 5.38
CA ARG A 413 6.96 25.48 3.94
C ARG A 413 7.12 24.00 3.63
N GLU A 414 6.92 23.13 4.61
CA GLU A 414 7.11 21.69 4.45
C GLU A 414 5.79 21.02 4.07
N ASN A 415 5.85 20.13 3.07
CA ASN A 415 4.74 19.28 2.73
C ASN A 415 4.82 17.95 3.49
N PRO A 416 3.67 17.35 3.88
CA PRO A 416 3.55 16.01 4.42
C PRO A 416 4.32 14.94 3.64
N LYS A 417 4.58 13.81 4.31
CA LYS A 417 5.40 12.70 3.81
C LYS A 417 5.19 12.39 2.31
N LYS A 418 6.30 12.21 1.60
CA LYS A 418 6.37 11.87 0.16
C LYS A 418 5.52 10.67 -0.32
N PRO A 419 5.21 9.61 0.48
CA PRO A 419 4.43 8.48 0.01
C PRO A 419 3.02 8.84 -0.46
N ILE A 420 2.27 9.67 0.27
CA ILE A 420 0.90 10.05 -0.13
C ILE A 420 0.93 10.80 -1.48
N MET A 421 1.84 11.77 -1.61
CA MET A 421 1.98 12.53 -2.85
C MET A 421 2.42 11.66 -4.03
N LYS A 422 3.32 10.69 -3.80
CA LYS A 422 3.72 9.71 -4.83
C LYS A 422 2.54 8.86 -5.28
N LEU A 423 1.75 8.34 -4.33
CA LEU A 423 0.58 7.52 -4.63
C LEU A 423 -0.50 8.28 -5.41
N LEU A 424 -0.77 9.54 -5.03
CA LEU A 424 -1.70 10.39 -5.76
C LEU A 424 -1.17 10.75 -7.16
N ASP A 425 0.12 11.07 -7.31
CA ASP A 425 0.72 11.43 -8.60
C ASP A 425 0.71 10.24 -9.59
N ALA A 426 0.79 9.00 -9.09
CA ALA A 426 0.69 7.79 -9.90
C ALA A 426 -0.72 7.56 -10.48
N ARG A 427 -1.78 8.17 -9.93
CA ARG A 427 -3.17 7.98 -10.36
C ARG A 427 -3.55 8.88 -11.55
N LYS A 428 -2.90 8.67 -12.70
CA LYS A 428 -3.05 9.53 -13.89
C LYS A 428 -4.47 9.62 -14.48
N GLY A 429 -5.33 8.62 -14.24
CA GLY A 429 -6.72 8.62 -14.68
C GLY A 429 -7.74 9.17 -13.66
N ASP A 430 -7.30 9.54 -12.46
CA ASP A 430 -8.19 10.05 -11.41
C ASP A 430 -8.13 11.57 -11.36
N ARG A 431 -9.23 12.24 -11.74
CA ARG A 431 -9.29 13.70 -11.82
C ARG A 431 -9.02 14.38 -10.48
N GLU A 432 -9.58 13.87 -9.40
CA GLU A 432 -9.42 14.46 -8.06
C GLU A 432 -7.96 14.40 -7.63
N ALA A 433 -7.33 13.23 -7.82
CA ALA A 433 -5.92 13.05 -7.49
C ALA A 433 -5.02 13.98 -8.31
N GLN A 434 -5.27 14.11 -9.62
CA GLN A 434 -4.45 14.96 -10.48
C GLN A 434 -4.66 16.45 -10.21
N GLU A 435 -5.88 16.91 -9.94
CA GLU A 435 -6.15 18.30 -9.57
C GLU A 435 -5.48 18.67 -8.24
N PHE A 436 -5.57 17.79 -7.25
CA PHE A 436 -4.89 17.97 -5.96
C PHE A 436 -3.37 18.01 -6.12
N VAL A 437 -2.77 17.03 -6.82
CA VAL A 437 -1.32 16.97 -7.03
C VAL A 437 -0.82 18.19 -7.81
N LYS A 438 -1.56 18.63 -8.83
CA LYS A 438 -1.23 19.84 -9.59
C LYS A 438 -1.17 21.06 -8.66
N LYS A 439 -2.17 21.25 -7.82
CA LYS A 439 -2.22 22.37 -6.86
C LYS A 439 -1.04 22.36 -5.89
N ILE A 440 -0.71 21.20 -5.32
CA ILE A 440 0.44 21.09 -4.39
C ILE A 440 1.76 21.34 -5.12
N LYS A 441 1.92 20.88 -6.37
CA LYS A 441 3.12 21.15 -7.18
C LYS A 441 3.25 22.61 -7.58
N GLU A 442 2.14 23.31 -7.86
CA GLU A 442 2.15 24.76 -8.14
C GLU A 442 2.66 25.55 -6.94
N ILE A 443 2.19 25.21 -5.72
CA ILE A 443 2.71 25.82 -4.49
C ILE A 443 4.21 25.51 -4.31
N ALA A 444 4.63 24.27 -4.57
CA ALA A 444 6.05 23.91 -4.49
C ALA A 444 6.92 24.64 -5.52
N LYS A 445 6.40 24.93 -6.72
CA LYS A 445 7.12 25.73 -7.73
C LYS A 445 7.35 27.17 -7.23
N CYS A 446 6.35 27.77 -6.58
CA CYS A 446 6.48 29.08 -5.93
C CYS A 446 7.47 29.09 -4.74
N MET A 447 8.00 27.93 -4.33
CA MET A 447 9.05 27.83 -3.30
C MET A 447 10.46 27.72 -3.89
N GLU A 448 10.61 27.28 -5.15
CA GLU A 448 11.90 26.96 -5.78
C GLU A 448 12.47 28.10 -6.65
N GLU A 449 11.70 29.18 -6.87
CA GLU A 449 12.11 30.35 -7.67
C GLU A 449 13.03 31.34 -6.90
N GLU A 450 13.60 30.92 -5.76
CA GLU A 450 14.52 31.70 -4.90
C GLU A 450 15.91 31.95 -5.49
#